data_AF-A0A955DAR2-F1
#
_entry.id   AF-A0A955DAR2-F1
#
_cell.length_a   1.000
_cell.length_b   1.000
_cell.length_c   1.000
_cell.angle_alpha   90.00
_cell.angle_beta   90.00
_cell.angle_gamma   90.00
#
_symmetry.space_group_name_H-M   'P 1'
#
loop_
_entity.id
_entity.type
_entity.pdbx_description
1 polymer ?
#
loop_
_entity_poly.entity_id
_entity_poly.type
_entity_poly.pdbx_seq_one_letter_code
_entity_poly.pdbx_strand_id
1 'polypeptide(L)'
;MHPFRFAAGVLAVVACAGVAHAQATLRGWATADNQFEASISTSPDAAGDPWFSGTSWPQTYTGQRDITDPGTYYLQVRAQDLGRPEMLIGRFTLEGVGATFANGTQTLLTNVDDWVVSTAAFGQGTTAPLLIGPNGSSPWGTFPDMQGASFIWAPQYEQGIAYFTSSFTVVPSPPAWLVAPIALVVSMRRRR
;
A
#
# COMPACT_ATOMS: atom_id res chain seq x y z
N MET A 1 -8.95 -71.77 16.08
CA MET A 1 -9.59 -70.44 16.23
C MET A 1 -8.49 -69.45 16.59
N HIS A 2 -8.10 -68.56 15.66
CA HIS A 2 -7.07 -67.55 15.90
C HIS A 2 -7.71 -66.15 15.82
N PRO A 3 -7.51 -65.27 16.81
CA PRO A 3 -8.08 -63.93 16.77
C PRO A 3 -7.24 -63.02 15.85
N PHE A 4 -7.94 -62.37 14.92
CA PHE A 4 -7.42 -61.32 14.07
C PHE A 4 -7.06 -60.08 14.91
N ARG A 5 -5.82 -59.62 14.78
CA ARG A 5 -5.35 -58.34 15.34
C ARG A 5 -5.74 -57.20 14.40
N PHE A 6 -6.55 -56.26 14.88
CA PHE A 6 -6.79 -54.98 14.19
C PHE A 6 -5.58 -54.07 14.42
N ALA A 7 -4.92 -53.66 13.34
CA ALA A 7 -3.89 -52.63 13.37
C ALA A 7 -4.57 -51.25 13.29
N ALA A 8 -4.34 -50.42 14.31
CA ALA A 8 -4.77 -49.03 14.33
C ALA A 8 -3.96 -48.22 13.30
N GLY A 9 -4.65 -47.58 12.36
CA GLY A 9 -4.05 -46.63 11.43
C GLY A 9 -3.87 -45.28 12.11
N VAL A 10 -2.63 -44.80 12.18
CA VAL A 10 -2.31 -43.44 12.63
C VAL A 10 -2.67 -42.47 11.50
N LEU A 11 -3.61 -41.55 11.76
CA LEU A 11 -3.91 -40.43 10.89
C LEU A 11 -2.81 -39.37 11.09
N ALA A 12 -1.90 -39.25 10.14
CA ALA A 12 -0.90 -38.18 10.16
C ALA A 12 -1.56 -36.86 9.71
N VAL A 13 -1.74 -35.93 10.65
CA VAL A 13 -2.09 -34.54 10.34
C VAL A 13 -0.80 -33.85 9.87
N VAL A 14 -0.69 -33.59 8.57
CA VAL A 14 0.37 -32.73 8.02
C VAL A 14 -0.04 -31.29 8.34
N ALA A 15 0.59 -30.69 9.34
CA ALA A 15 0.52 -29.24 9.55
C ALA A 15 1.34 -28.58 8.45
N CYS A 16 0.67 -28.12 7.39
CA CYS A 16 1.31 -27.20 6.44
C CYS A 16 1.61 -25.90 7.19
N ALA A 17 2.88 -25.66 7.54
CA ALA A 17 3.33 -24.34 7.93
C ALA A 17 3.06 -23.41 6.73
N GLY A 18 2.03 -22.59 6.82
CA GLY A 18 1.69 -21.63 5.78
C GLY A 18 2.84 -20.65 5.63
N VAL A 19 3.44 -20.59 4.44
CA VAL A 19 4.34 -19.49 4.10
C VAL A 19 3.49 -18.23 4.17
N ALA A 20 3.90 -17.24 4.97
CA ALA A 20 3.23 -15.95 5.00
C ALA A 20 3.37 -15.32 3.61
N HIS A 21 2.31 -15.37 2.82
CA HIS A 21 2.24 -14.66 1.55
C HIS A 21 1.78 -13.24 1.81
N ALA A 22 2.39 -12.27 1.14
CA ALA A 22 1.89 -10.90 1.09
C ALA A 22 0.42 -10.91 0.69
N GLN A 23 -0.43 -10.27 1.50
CA GLN A 23 -1.86 -10.12 1.19
C GLN A 23 -2.07 -9.04 0.15
N ALA A 24 -1.22 -8.02 0.18
CA ALA A 24 -1.12 -7.05 -0.89
C ALA A 24 0.33 -6.58 -1.10
N THR A 25 0.64 -6.14 -2.32
CA THR A 25 1.87 -5.44 -2.66
C THR A 25 1.52 -3.99 -3.01
N LEU A 26 2.05 -3.06 -2.21
CA LEU A 26 1.96 -1.63 -2.45
C LEU A 26 3.16 -1.17 -3.28
N ARG A 27 2.91 -0.45 -4.38
CA ARG A 27 3.94 0.23 -5.19
C ARG A 27 3.66 1.72 -5.21
N GLY A 28 4.73 2.52 -5.25
CA GLY A 28 4.64 3.97 -5.27
C GLY A 28 5.60 4.57 -6.29
N TRP A 29 5.16 5.66 -6.93
CA TRP A 29 5.94 6.59 -7.73
C TRP A 29 5.63 7.97 -7.19
N ALA A 30 6.63 8.68 -6.68
CA ALA A 30 6.39 9.99 -6.09
C ALA A 30 7.60 10.89 -6.23
N THR A 31 7.33 12.19 -6.16
CA THR A 31 8.34 13.21 -5.96
C THR A 31 7.73 14.42 -5.27
N ALA A 32 8.59 15.27 -4.70
CA ALA A 32 8.18 16.51 -4.06
C ALA A 32 9.21 17.59 -4.34
N ASP A 33 8.77 18.84 -4.30
CA ASP A 33 9.65 20.00 -4.30
C ASP A 33 9.78 20.52 -2.86
N ASN A 34 10.89 20.29 -2.15
CA ASN A 34 12.17 19.73 -2.61
C ASN A 34 12.40 18.25 -2.26
N GLN A 35 11.81 17.77 -1.16
CA GLN A 35 12.07 16.41 -0.65
C GLN A 35 10.87 15.80 0.04
N PHE A 36 10.83 14.47 0.14
CA PHE A 36 9.80 13.74 0.87
C PHE A 36 10.31 12.46 1.51
N GLU A 37 9.60 12.04 2.55
CA GLU A 37 9.70 10.73 3.18
C GLU A 37 8.31 10.10 3.23
N ALA A 38 8.17 8.91 2.64
CA ALA A 38 6.96 8.12 2.70
C ALA A 38 7.11 7.00 3.74
N SER A 39 6.05 6.76 4.50
CA SER A 39 5.96 5.72 5.52
C SER A 39 4.59 5.03 5.48
N ILE A 40 4.53 3.81 5.98
CA ILE A 40 3.26 3.07 6.15
C ILE A 40 3.00 2.88 7.63
N SER A 41 1.87 3.41 8.09
CA SER A 41 1.46 3.34 9.51
C SER A 41 0.21 2.50 9.68
N THR A 42 0.02 1.95 10.88
CA THR A 42 -1.25 1.36 11.35
C THR A 42 -2.09 2.38 12.12
N SER A 43 -1.61 3.63 12.25
CA SER A 43 -2.30 4.74 12.90
C SER A 43 -2.29 6.00 12.02
N PRO A 44 -3.38 6.79 11.96
CA PRO A 44 -3.38 8.05 11.24
C PRO A 44 -2.52 9.12 11.93
N ASP A 45 -2.28 8.99 13.24
CA ASP A 45 -1.74 10.05 14.10
C ASP A 45 -0.26 9.85 14.45
N ALA A 46 0.31 8.71 14.07
CA ALA A 46 1.70 8.37 14.34
C ALA A 46 2.45 8.06 13.04
N ALA A 47 3.68 8.57 12.94
CA ALA A 47 4.57 8.23 11.84
C ALA A 47 4.76 6.71 11.75
N GLY A 48 4.59 6.18 10.55
CA GLY A 48 4.73 4.75 10.28
C GLY A 48 6.16 4.30 10.03
N ASP A 49 6.29 3.04 9.61
CA ASP A 49 7.55 2.46 9.20
C ASP A 49 8.04 3.11 7.89
N PRO A 50 9.27 3.67 7.84
CA PRO A 50 9.81 4.32 6.64
C PRO A 50 9.80 3.37 5.45
N TRP A 51 9.37 3.85 4.28
CA TRP A 51 9.23 3.06 3.06
C TRP A 51 10.18 3.50 1.95
N PHE A 52 10.05 4.74 1.48
CA PHE A 52 10.95 5.31 0.47
C PHE A 52 10.96 6.84 0.56
N SER A 53 11.96 7.46 -0.04
CA SER A 53 12.18 8.92 0.06
C SER A 53 12.82 9.46 -1.21
N GLY A 54 12.74 10.77 -1.39
CA GLY A 54 13.35 11.49 -2.50
C GLY A 54 13.77 12.90 -2.11
N THR A 55 14.74 13.47 -2.82
CA THR A 55 15.36 14.77 -2.47
C THR A 55 15.52 15.68 -3.68
N SER A 56 14.84 15.40 -4.79
CA SER A 56 15.00 16.12 -6.05
C SER A 56 13.72 16.02 -6.89
N TRP A 57 13.00 17.13 -7.03
CA TRP A 57 11.73 17.17 -7.77
C TRP A 57 11.79 16.70 -9.24
N PRO A 58 12.89 16.87 -10.00
CA PRO A 58 12.93 16.39 -11.39
C PRO A 58 13.00 14.86 -11.50
N GLN A 59 13.23 14.17 -10.39
CA GLN A 59 13.37 12.71 -10.35
C GLN A 59 12.09 12.07 -9.80
N THR A 60 11.64 11.01 -10.47
CA THR A 60 10.64 10.10 -9.90
C THR A 60 11.33 9.07 -9.02
N TYR A 61 10.90 8.97 -7.76
CA TYR A 61 11.35 7.93 -6.85
C TYR A 61 10.30 6.84 -6.75
N THR A 62 10.75 5.60 -6.62
CA THR A 62 9.87 4.44 -6.56
C THR A 62 10.10 3.61 -5.31
N GLY A 63 9.01 2.98 -4.85
CA GLY A 63 9.03 2.07 -3.71
C GLY A 63 8.14 0.86 -3.99
N GLN A 64 8.48 -0.26 -3.37
CA GLN A 64 7.61 -1.44 -3.27
C GLN A 64 7.61 -1.92 -1.82
N ARG A 65 6.45 -2.31 -1.30
CA ARG A 65 6.30 -2.91 0.02
C ARG A 65 5.22 -3.98 -0.01
N ASP A 66 5.54 -5.13 0.55
CA ASP A 66 4.56 -6.17 0.81
C ASP A 66 3.88 -5.94 2.17
N ILE A 67 2.56 -6.10 2.19
CA ILE A 67 1.71 -6.00 3.37
C ILE A 67 1.21 -7.41 3.70
N THR A 68 1.72 -7.97 4.79
CA THR A 68 1.50 -9.37 5.17
C THR A 68 0.25 -9.57 6.03
N ASP A 69 -0.09 -8.56 6.83
CA ASP A 69 -1.21 -8.63 7.76
C ASP A 69 -2.44 -7.91 7.19
N PRO A 70 -3.66 -8.43 7.46
CA PRO A 70 -4.88 -7.74 7.10
C PRO A 70 -5.10 -6.56 8.06
N GLY A 71 -5.69 -5.49 7.56
CA GLY A 71 -6.01 -4.34 8.38
C GLY A 71 -6.15 -3.05 7.58
N THR A 72 -6.40 -1.97 8.31
CA THR A 72 -6.34 -0.61 7.79
C THR A 72 -4.95 -0.03 8.03
N TYR A 73 -4.42 0.56 6.98
CA TYR A 73 -3.10 1.18 6.95
C TYR A 73 -3.22 2.60 6.43
N TYR A 74 -2.21 3.41 6.75
CA TYR A 74 -2.11 4.80 6.36
C TYR A 74 -0.82 4.99 5.56
N LEU A 75 -0.99 5.37 4.30
CA LEU A 75 0.09 5.91 3.48
C LEU A 75 0.32 7.35 3.94
N GLN A 76 1.49 7.58 4.52
CA GLN A 76 1.89 8.87 5.06
C GLN A 76 3.04 9.41 4.25
N VAL A 77 2.98 10.69 3.90
CA VAL A 77 4.07 11.38 3.20
C VAL A 77 4.38 12.67 3.95
N ARG A 78 5.59 12.76 4.49
CA ARG A 78 6.16 14.01 5.01
C ARG A 78 6.92 14.67 3.86
N ALA A 79 6.32 15.66 3.23
CA ALA A 79 6.97 16.47 2.20
C ALA A 79 7.52 17.76 2.82
N GLN A 80 8.67 18.22 2.33
CA GLN A 80 9.34 19.41 2.85
C GLN A 80 9.80 20.30 1.70
N ASP A 81 9.34 21.55 1.76
CA ASP A 81 9.85 22.66 0.97
C ASP A 81 11.06 23.29 1.69
N LEU A 82 12.20 23.34 1.01
CA LEU A 82 13.44 24.02 1.42
C LEU A 82 13.66 25.33 0.64
N GLY A 83 12.74 25.68 -0.26
CA GLY A 83 12.77 26.89 -1.05
C GLY A 83 11.78 26.77 -2.20
N ARG A 84 10.73 27.59 -2.13
CA ARG A 84 9.65 27.68 -3.14
C ARG A 84 10.16 27.56 -4.58
N PRO A 85 9.39 26.90 -5.46
CA PRO A 85 7.99 26.49 -5.30
C PRO A 85 7.83 25.12 -4.62
N GLU A 86 6.62 24.82 -4.14
CA GLU A 86 6.30 23.65 -3.33
C GLU A 86 5.25 22.75 -3.98
N MET A 87 5.48 21.44 -3.98
CA MET A 87 4.49 20.44 -4.43
C MET A 87 4.79 19.04 -3.90
N LEU A 88 3.74 18.23 -3.85
CA LEU A 88 3.79 16.78 -3.82
C LEU A 88 3.02 16.23 -5.03
N ILE A 89 3.58 15.24 -5.71
CA ILE A 89 2.87 14.44 -6.71
C ILE A 89 3.20 12.96 -6.54
N GLY A 90 2.20 12.11 -6.75
CA GLY A 90 2.40 10.68 -6.64
C GLY A 90 1.31 9.84 -7.29
N ARG A 91 1.70 8.61 -7.61
CA ARG A 91 0.82 7.49 -7.97
C ARG A 91 1.19 6.30 -7.11
N PHE A 92 0.17 5.63 -6.58
CA PHE A 92 0.33 4.44 -5.77
C PHE A 92 -0.61 3.35 -6.29
N THR A 93 -0.14 2.11 -6.32
CA THR A 93 -0.95 0.96 -6.74
C THR A 93 -0.91 -0.12 -5.67
N LEU A 94 -2.04 -0.78 -5.46
CA LEU A 94 -2.22 -1.81 -4.46
C LEU A 94 -2.66 -3.10 -5.15
N GLU A 95 -1.74 -4.05 -5.28
CA GLU A 95 -2.01 -5.36 -5.87
C GLU A 95 -2.41 -6.32 -4.74
N GLY A 96 -3.65 -6.80 -4.72
CA GLY A 96 -4.12 -7.75 -3.72
C GLY A 96 -5.63 -7.98 -3.83
N VAL A 97 -6.08 -9.21 -3.63
CA VAL A 97 -7.52 -9.52 -3.76
C VAL A 97 -8.30 -8.79 -2.66
N GLY A 98 -9.23 -7.92 -3.05
CA GLY A 98 -10.04 -7.13 -2.11
C GLY A 98 -9.30 -6.01 -1.39
N ALA A 99 -8.02 -5.79 -1.68
CA ALA A 99 -7.26 -4.67 -1.16
C ALA A 99 -7.63 -3.38 -1.92
N THR A 100 -7.92 -2.30 -1.21
CA THR A 100 -8.35 -1.01 -1.80
C THR A 100 -7.83 0.19 -1.03
N PHE A 101 -7.59 1.29 -1.73
CA PHE A 101 -7.42 2.62 -1.13
C PHE A 101 -8.76 3.18 -0.64
N ALA A 102 -8.73 4.27 0.11
CA ALA A 102 -9.91 4.99 0.60
C ALA A 102 -10.90 5.37 -0.52
N ASN A 103 -10.39 5.60 -1.73
CA ASN A 103 -11.17 5.90 -2.93
C ASN A 103 -11.89 4.68 -3.54
N GLY A 104 -11.79 3.51 -2.90
CA GLY A 104 -12.42 2.27 -3.33
C GLY A 104 -11.74 1.55 -4.49
N THR A 105 -10.58 2.03 -4.96
CA THR A 105 -9.85 1.45 -6.09
C THR A 105 -8.50 0.87 -5.66
N GLN A 106 -7.80 0.25 -6.61
CA GLN A 106 -6.42 -0.23 -6.44
C GLN A 106 -5.37 0.79 -6.90
N THR A 107 -5.79 2.00 -7.26
CA THR A 107 -4.89 3.09 -7.69
C THR A 107 -5.23 4.37 -6.95
N LEU A 108 -4.25 4.92 -6.24
CA LEU A 108 -4.35 6.22 -5.61
C LEU A 108 -3.45 7.21 -6.35
N LEU A 109 -4.03 8.33 -6.73
CA LEU A 109 -3.29 9.46 -7.31
C LEU A 109 -3.27 10.59 -6.29
N THR A 110 -2.27 11.45 -6.31
CA THR A 110 -2.35 12.71 -5.56
C THR A 110 -3.46 13.57 -6.15
N ASN A 111 -4.41 13.95 -5.29
CA ASN A 111 -5.56 14.79 -5.59
C ASN A 111 -6.08 15.39 -4.26
N VAL A 112 -7.13 16.23 -4.33
CA VAL A 112 -7.65 16.94 -3.15
C VAL A 112 -8.73 16.17 -2.38
N ASP A 113 -9.28 15.11 -2.97
CA ASP A 113 -10.44 14.37 -2.44
C ASP A 113 -10.01 13.14 -1.62
N ASP A 114 -8.93 12.47 -2.05
CA ASP A 114 -8.45 11.20 -1.47
C ASP A 114 -7.32 11.39 -0.45
N TRP A 115 -6.89 12.63 -0.23
CA TRP A 115 -5.80 12.99 0.66
C TRP A 115 -6.23 14.03 1.68
N VAL A 116 -5.68 13.91 2.87
CA VAL A 116 -5.69 14.99 3.87
C VAL A 116 -4.27 15.48 4.12
N VAL A 117 -4.13 16.72 4.56
CA VAL A 117 -2.84 17.32 4.89
C VAL A 117 -2.87 18.06 6.21
N SER A 118 -1.75 18.05 6.93
CA SER A 118 -1.47 18.87 8.11
C SER A 118 -0.13 19.59 7.94
N THR A 119 0.03 20.76 8.55
CA THR A 119 1.32 21.45 8.69
C THR A 119 1.98 21.23 10.05
N ALA A 120 1.32 20.53 10.98
CA ALA A 120 1.81 20.27 12.33
C ALA A 120 2.44 18.88 12.47
N ALA A 121 1.64 17.83 12.20
CA ALA A 121 2.03 16.43 12.27
C ALA A 121 0.96 15.56 11.61
N PHE A 122 1.25 14.28 11.37
CA PHE A 122 0.22 13.32 10.92
C PHE A 122 -0.98 13.30 11.89
N GLY A 123 -2.19 13.29 11.34
CA GLY A 123 -3.45 13.23 12.09
C GLY A 123 -3.86 14.51 12.84
N GLN A 124 -3.01 15.53 12.92
CA GLN A 124 -3.28 16.74 13.70
C GLN A 124 -3.83 17.87 12.85
N GLY A 125 -5.04 18.36 13.15
CA GLY A 125 -5.61 19.55 12.49
C GLY A 125 -5.67 19.43 10.96
N THR A 126 -6.07 18.25 10.47
CA THR A 126 -6.05 17.94 9.04
C THR A 126 -7.07 18.77 8.26
N THR A 127 -6.73 19.09 7.02
CA THR A 127 -7.57 19.78 6.05
C THR A 127 -7.43 19.12 4.67
N ALA A 128 -8.29 19.48 3.74
CA ALA A 128 -8.08 19.16 2.33
C ALA A 128 -6.81 19.88 1.80
N PRO A 129 -5.98 19.21 0.98
CA PRO A 129 -4.89 19.84 0.25
C PRO A 129 -5.37 20.92 -0.70
N LEU A 130 -4.47 21.85 -1.02
CA LEU A 130 -4.64 22.79 -2.12
C LEU A 130 -4.25 22.10 -3.44
N LEU A 131 -5.09 22.23 -4.46
CA LEU A 131 -4.73 21.90 -5.84
C LEU A 131 -3.81 23.00 -6.39
N ILE A 132 -2.56 22.65 -6.67
CA ILE A 132 -1.61 23.58 -7.31
C ILE A 132 -1.80 23.56 -8.82
N GLY A 133 -2.00 22.38 -9.39
CA GLY A 133 -2.29 22.21 -10.81
C GLY A 133 -2.23 20.75 -11.25
N PRO A 134 -2.68 20.45 -12.48
CA PRO A 134 -2.52 19.12 -13.05
C PRO A 134 -1.05 18.80 -13.35
N ASN A 135 -0.70 17.52 -13.35
CA ASN A 135 0.57 17.04 -13.91
C ASN A 135 0.78 17.61 -15.33
N GLY A 136 1.95 18.20 -15.58
CA GLY A 136 2.25 18.98 -16.80
C GLY A 136 2.31 20.50 -16.57
N SER A 137 1.86 20.98 -15.42
CA SER A 137 1.88 22.41 -15.09
C SER A 137 3.30 22.94 -14.80
N SER A 138 3.55 24.19 -15.20
CA SER A 138 4.77 24.92 -14.84
C SER A 138 4.84 25.16 -13.32
N PRO A 139 6.02 25.09 -12.69
CA PRO A 139 7.36 24.92 -13.30
C PRO A 139 7.84 23.47 -13.43
N TRP A 140 7.12 22.50 -12.87
CA TRP A 140 7.62 21.13 -12.74
C TRP A 140 7.45 20.27 -14.01
N GLY A 141 6.52 20.63 -14.89
CA GLY A 141 6.29 19.91 -16.14
C GLY A 141 5.61 18.57 -15.94
N THR A 142 5.91 17.60 -16.82
CA THR A 142 5.18 16.33 -16.90
C THR A 142 5.95 15.18 -16.26
N PHE A 143 5.27 14.39 -15.44
CA PHE A 143 5.74 13.13 -14.87
C PHE A 143 5.00 11.93 -15.50
N PRO A 144 5.62 11.20 -16.45
CA PRO A 144 4.94 10.12 -17.18
C PRO A 144 4.48 8.94 -16.32
N ASP A 145 5.14 8.65 -15.20
CA ASP A 145 4.73 7.55 -14.31
C ASP A 145 3.53 7.92 -13.44
N MET A 146 3.16 9.20 -13.38
CA MET A 146 2.12 9.75 -12.51
C MET A 146 1.01 10.42 -13.34
N GLN A 147 0.69 9.86 -14.51
CA GLN A 147 -0.38 10.37 -15.35
C GLN A 147 -1.71 10.40 -14.60
N GLY A 148 -2.43 11.51 -14.75
CA GLY A 148 -3.69 11.77 -14.04
C GLY A 148 -3.55 12.27 -12.60
N ALA A 149 -2.35 12.24 -12.01
CA ALA A 149 -2.09 12.84 -10.70
C ALA A 149 -2.07 14.37 -10.78
N SER A 150 -2.30 15.02 -9.64
CA SER A 150 -2.23 16.48 -9.49
C SER A 150 -1.10 16.87 -8.55
N PHE A 151 -0.49 18.03 -8.80
CA PHE A 151 0.35 18.71 -7.84
C PHE A 151 -0.54 19.23 -6.71
N ILE A 152 -0.26 18.77 -5.48
CA ILE A 152 -0.97 19.20 -4.28
C ILE A 152 0.00 19.78 -3.27
N TRP A 153 -0.47 20.71 -2.44
CA TRP A 153 0.28 21.18 -1.27
C TRP A 153 -0.62 21.45 -0.06
N ALA A 154 -0.04 21.80 1.08
CA ALA A 154 -0.78 22.36 2.20
C ALA A 154 -1.38 23.74 1.84
N PRO A 155 -2.58 24.11 2.34
CA PRO A 155 -3.19 25.41 2.06
C PRO A 155 -2.38 26.62 2.53
N GLN A 156 -1.55 26.42 3.56
CA GLN A 156 -0.53 27.39 3.95
C GLN A 156 0.63 27.24 2.97
N TYR A 157 0.59 28.04 1.90
CA TYR A 157 1.63 28.12 0.89
C TYR A 157 2.83 28.86 1.50
N GLU A 158 3.54 28.24 2.42
CA GLU A 158 4.75 28.77 3.06
C GLU A 158 5.84 27.68 3.04
N GLN A 159 7.10 28.11 3.10
CA GLN A 159 8.22 27.19 3.25
C GLN A 159 8.03 26.36 4.52
N GLY A 160 8.11 25.04 4.41
CA GLY A 160 7.87 24.19 5.58
C GLY A 160 7.59 22.74 5.24
N ILE A 161 6.96 22.05 6.19
CA ILE A 161 6.67 20.63 6.13
C ILE A 161 5.16 20.44 6.01
N ALA A 162 4.77 19.57 5.09
CA ALA A 162 3.39 19.13 4.91
C ALA A 162 3.29 17.61 5.11
N TYR A 163 2.35 17.20 5.95
CA TYR A 163 2.09 15.82 6.35
C TYR A 163 0.83 15.33 5.65
N PHE A 164 1.00 14.65 4.52
CA PHE A 164 -0.09 14.09 3.74
C PHE A 164 -0.44 12.69 4.21
N THR A 165 -1.72 12.35 4.20
CA THR A 165 -2.19 11.01 4.59
C THR A 165 -3.36 10.57 3.71
N SER A 166 -3.32 9.31 3.31
CA SER A 166 -4.46 8.58 2.76
C SER A 166 -4.47 7.16 3.35
N SER A 167 -5.64 6.53 3.44
CA SER A 167 -5.76 5.18 3.99
C SER A 167 -5.94 4.13 2.89
N PHE A 168 -5.56 2.90 3.21
CA PHE A 168 -5.90 1.72 2.43
C PHE A 168 -6.22 0.56 3.35
N THR A 169 -6.96 -0.41 2.83
CA THR A 169 -7.36 -1.62 3.54
C THR A 169 -6.86 -2.84 2.81
N VAL A 170 -6.33 -3.79 3.57
CA VAL A 170 -5.92 -5.11 3.11
C VAL A 170 -6.82 -6.13 3.79
N VAL A 171 -7.42 -7.03 3.01
CA VAL A 171 -8.33 -8.06 3.53
C VAL A 171 -7.62 -9.40 3.64
N PRO A 172 -8.06 -10.29 4.56
CA PRO A 172 -7.49 -11.62 4.66
C PRO A 172 -7.55 -12.38 3.33
N SER A 173 -6.48 -13.09 3.00
CA SER A 173 -6.51 -14.00 1.86
C SER A 173 -7.54 -15.10 2.09
N PRO A 174 -8.28 -15.53 1.04
CA PRO A 174 -9.16 -16.68 1.16
C PRO A 174 -8.38 -17.92 1.64
N PRO A 175 -8.95 -18.76 2.51
CA PRO A 175 -8.31 -19.98 2.95
C PRO A 175 -7.85 -20.85 1.77
N ALA A 176 -6.63 -21.37 1.82
CA ALA A 176 -6.03 -22.17 0.75
C ALA A 176 -6.87 -23.40 0.33
N TRP A 177 -7.70 -23.94 1.23
CA TRP A 177 -8.58 -25.08 0.95
C TRP A 177 -9.77 -24.73 0.03
N LEU A 178 -10.12 -23.45 -0.13
CA LEU A 178 -11.09 -23.01 -1.14
C LEU A 178 -10.48 -22.91 -2.55
N VAL A 179 -9.14 -22.89 -2.65
CA VAL A 179 -8.40 -22.69 -3.92
C VAL A 179 -7.70 -23.97 -4.37
N ALA A 180 -7.58 -24.99 -3.51
CA ALA A 180 -6.97 -26.26 -3.85
C ALA A 180 -7.83 -27.05 -4.87
N PRO A 181 -7.32 -27.38 -6.07
CA PRO A 181 -8.00 -28.35 -6.91
C PRO A 181 -8.02 -29.69 -6.17
N ILE A 182 -9.20 -30.28 -6.01
CA ILE A 182 -9.37 -31.61 -5.41
C ILE A 182 -8.67 -32.62 -6.33
N ALA A 183 -7.41 -32.93 -6.05
CA ALA A 183 -6.69 -34.03 -6.70
C ALA A 183 -7.14 -35.36 -6.05
N LEU A 184 -8.29 -35.88 -6.48
CA LEU A 184 -8.76 -37.20 -6.07
C LEU A 184 -7.94 -38.27 -6.83
N VAL A 185 -6.85 -38.76 -6.23
CA VAL A 185 -6.15 -39.95 -6.73
C VAL A 185 -6.94 -41.20 -6.33
N VAL A 186 -7.76 -41.72 -7.24
CA VAL A 186 -8.37 -43.04 -7.10
C VAL A 186 -7.40 -44.09 -7.62
N SER A 187 -6.62 -44.72 -6.73
CA SER A 187 -5.88 -45.94 -7.08
C SER A 187 -6.84 -47.14 -7.03
N MET A 188 -7.44 -47.52 -8.16
CA MET A 188 -8.11 -48.81 -8.29
C MET A 188 -7.07 -49.94 -8.28
N ARG A 189 -6.95 -50.62 -7.15
CA ARG A 189 -6.20 -51.87 -7.01
C ARG A 189 -6.94 -52.98 -7.76
N ARG A 190 -6.60 -53.24 -9.03
CA ARG A 190 -7.05 -54.45 -9.74
C ARG A 190 -6.43 -55.68 -9.06
N ARG A 191 -7.26 -56.44 -8.33
CA ARG A 191 -6.98 -57.84 -8.02
C ARG A 191 -7.49 -58.69 -9.19
N ARG A 192 -6.61 -59.39 -9.88
CA ARG A 192 -6.82 -60.76 -10.36
C ARG A 192 -5.48 -61.48 -10.30
#